data_AF-A0A257TTA8-F1
#
_entry.id   AF-A0A257TTA8-F1
#
_cell.length_a   1.000
_cell.length_b   1.000
_cell.length_c   1.000
_cell.angle_alpha   90.00
_cell.angle_beta   90.00
_cell.angle_gamma   90.00
#
_symmetry.space_group_name_H-M   'P 1'
#
loop_
_entity.id
_entity.type
_entity.pdbx_description
1 polymer ?
#
loop_
_entity_poly.entity_id
_entity_poly.type
_entity_poly.pdbx_seq_one_letter_code
_entity_poly.pdbx_strand_id
1 'polypeptide(L)'
;LLQPGQITFCVMARNSTNEPNRLVAASIGVATPNESSQYGYLSEHHPFGETDEKAGEYAEDLAATMLATTLGIEFDSNADWDEREKVYKMSGKIVRSFNITQSAEGDRRGIWTTVVAAGILLP
;
A
#
# COMPACT_ATOMS: atom_id res chain seq x y z
N LEU A 1 -20.49 -12.19 2.22
CA LEU A 1 -19.91 -12.50 0.89
C LEU A 1 -20.46 -11.47 -0.10
N LEU A 2 -19.63 -10.95 -1.01
CA LEU A 2 -20.07 -10.00 -2.06
C LEU A 2 -21.01 -10.68 -3.06
N GLN A 3 -21.96 -9.91 -3.61
CA GLN A 3 -22.84 -10.36 -4.70
C GLN A 3 -22.32 -9.89 -6.07
N PRO A 4 -22.47 -10.68 -7.15
CA PRO A 4 -22.16 -10.23 -8.50
C PRO A 4 -22.90 -8.92 -8.85
N GLY A 5 -22.17 -7.92 -9.32
CA GLY A 5 -22.71 -6.59 -9.66
C GLY A 5 -22.91 -5.64 -8.46
N GLN A 6 -22.58 -6.05 -7.24
CA GLN A 6 -22.65 -5.19 -6.07
C GLN A 6 -21.69 -3.99 -6.19
N ILE A 7 -22.19 -2.80 -5.88
CA ILE A 7 -21.39 -1.58 -5.75
C ILE A 7 -20.79 -1.55 -4.35
N THR A 8 -19.47 -1.38 -4.26
CA THR A 8 -18.71 -1.30 -3.01
C THR A 8 -17.66 -0.19 -3.10
N PHE A 9 -17.31 0.40 -1.96
CA PHE A 9 -16.17 1.31 -1.91
C PHE A 9 -14.86 0.53 -1.94
N CYS A 10 -13.87 1.08 -2.62
CA CYS A 10 -12.60 0.43 -2.88
C CYS A 10 -11.49 1.50 -3.02
N VAL A 11 -10.32 1.21 -2.47
CA VAL A 11 -9.04 1.86 -2.85
C VAL A 11 -8.26 0.83 -3.66
N MET A 12 -7.77 1.19 -4.85
CA MET A 12 -7.22 0.22 -5.80
C MET A 12 -5.95 0.76 -6.46
N ALA A 13 -4.85 0.03 -6.28
CA ALA A 13 -3.68 0.16 -7.12
C ALA A 13 -3.82 -0.79 -8.32
N ARG A 14 -3.60 -0.25 -9.53
CA ARG A 14 -3.59 -1.05 -10.76
C ARG A 14 -2.42 -0.59 -11.62
N ASN A 15 -1.63 -1.54 -12.10
CA ASN A 15 -0.61 -1.28 -13.09
C ASN A 15 -0.66 -2.30 -14.23
N SER A 16 -0.17 -1.94 -15.40
CA SER A 16 -0.17 -2.81 -16.57
C SER A 16 0.93 -2.49 -17.56
N THR A 17 1.35 -3.49 -18.32
CA THR A 17 2.36 -3.35 -19.36
C THR A 17 2.19 -4.40 -20.45
N ASN A 18 2.62 -4.09 -21.66
CA ASN A 18 2.90 -5.04 -22.73
C ASN A 18 4.39 -5.04 -23.14
N GLU A 19 5.24 -4.36 -22.39
CA GLU A 19 6.68 -4.35 -22.61
C GLU A 19 7.28 -5.66 -22.08
N PRO A 20 7.95 -6.48 -22.92
CA PRO A 20 8.53 -7.75 -22.48
C PRO A 20 9.51 -7.57 -21.31
N ASN A 21 9.34 -8.38 -20.26
CA ASN A 21 10.14 -8.38 -19.04
C ASN A 21 10.08 -7.09 -18.21
N ARG A 22 9.18 -6.15 -18.53
CA ARG A 22 8.96 -4.96 -17.70
C ARG A 22 8.34 -5.39 -16.38
N LEU A 23 9.05 -5.19 -15.28
CA LEU A 23 8.52 -5.42 -13.95
C LEU A 23 7.47 -4.34 -13.62
N VAL A 24 6.27 -4.77 -13.26
CA VAL A 24 5.16 -3.93 -12.78
C VAL A 24 4.74 -4.41 -11.39
N ALA A 25 4.35 -3.47 -10.53
CA ALA A 25 3.71 -3.79 -9.25
C ALA A 25 2.48 -2.92 -9.01
N ALA A 26 1.59 -3.42 -8.15
CA ALA A 26 0.48 -2.70 -7.56
C ALA A 26 0.41 -3.07 -6.08
N SER A 27 0.39 -2.07 -5.21
CA SER A 27 0.40 -2.24 -3.76
C SER A 27 -0.62 -1.36 -3.08
N ILE A 28 -1.25 -1.90 -2.03
CA ILE A 28 -2.05 -1.17 -1.06
C ILE A 28 -1.37 -1.25 0.30
N GLY A 29 -1.06 -0.10 0.90
CA GLY A 29 -0.63 0.00 2.29
C GLY A 29 -1.79 0.29 3.22
N VAL A 30 -1.72 -0.21 4.45
CA VAL A 30 -2.74 -0.04 5.49
C VAL A 30 -2.06 0.39 6.79
N ALA A 31 -2.61 1.40 7.45
CA ALA A 31 -2.21 1.81 8.79
C ALA A 31 -3.43 1.97 9.69
N THR A 32 -3.38 1.36 10.89
CA THR A 32 -4.48 1.38 11.86
C THR A 32 -4.06 2.08 13.15
N PRO A 33 -4.84 3.04 13.65
CA PRO A 33 -4.56 3.71 14.91
C PRO A 33 -4.82 2.79 16.10
N ASN A 34 -4.25 3.13 17.25
CA ASN A 34 -4.56 2.45 18.51
C ASN A 34 -5.91 2.83 19.10
N GLU A 35 -6.31 4.09 18.90
CA GLU A 35 -7.60 4.57 19.35
C GLU A 35 -8.70 4.18 18.37
N SER A 36 -9.67 3.41 18.83
CA SER A 36 -10.80 2.94 18.01
C SER A 36 -11.74 4.05 17.51
N SER A 37 -11.64 5.26 18.09
CA SER A 37 -12.38 6.46 17.66
C SER A 37 -11.75 7.17 16.46
N GLN A 38 -10.52 6.81 16.09
CA GLN A 38 -9.78 7.39 14.97
C GLN A 38 -9.90 6.53 13.73
N TYR A 39 -9.83 7.16 12.55
CA TYR A 39 -9.79 6.45 11.27
C TYR A 39 -8.37 5.97 10.95
N GLY A 40 -8.27 4.87 10.20
CA GLY A 40 -7.02 4.40 9.61
C GLY A 40 -6.73 5.05 8.26
N TYR A 41 -5.55 4.76 7.71
CA TYR A 41 -5.16 5.18 6.38
C TYR A 41 -4.96 4.00 5.44
N LEU A 42 -5.35 4.21 4.18
CA LEU A 42 -4.98 3.39 3.05
C LEU A 42 -4.10 4.22 2.11
N SER A 43 -3.11 3.59 1.50
CA SER A 43 -2.28 4.17 0.45
C SER A 43 -2.30 3.26 -0.78
N GLU A 44 -2.00 3.82 -1.94
CA GLU A 44 -1.85 3.08 -3.19
C GLU A 44 -0.51 3.40 -3.84
N HIS A 45 0.13 2.37 -4.42
CA HIS A 45 1.38 2.51 -5.17
C HIS A 45 1.37 1.59 -6.39
N HIS A 46 1.77 2.09 -7.55
CA HIS A 46 1.70 1.35 -8.82
C HIS A 46 2.96 1.56 -9.68
N PRO A 47 4.12 1.06 -9.25
CA PRO A 47 5.41 1.37 -9.86
C PRO A 47 5.78 0.43 -11.03
N PHE A 48 6.77 0.88 -11.80
CA PHE A 48 7.54 0.07 -12.73
C PHE A 48 8.96 -0.13 -12.21
N GLY A 49 9.54 -1.31 -12.42
CA GLY A 49 10.93 -1.59 -12.07
C GLY A 49 11.20 -1.75 -10.57
N GLU A 50 10.17 -1.89 -9.75
CA GLU A 50 10.28 -2.18 -8.32
C GLU A 50 9.85 -3.61 -8.03
N THR A 51 10.56 -4.27 -7.10
CA THR A 51 10.17 -5.60 -6.62
C THR A 51 8.89 -5.52 -5.79
N ASP A 52 8.28 -6.68 -5.56
CA ASP A 52 7.11 -6.81 -4.69
C ASP A 52 7.36 -6.21 -3.31
N GLU A 53 8.52 -6.53 -2.73
CA GLU A 53 8.93 -6.08 -1.40
C GLU A 53 9.09 -4.56 -1.34
N LYS A 54 9.83 -3.97 -2.29
CA LYS A 54 10.05 -2.52 -2.32
C LYS A 54 8.74 -1.75 -2.53
N ALA A 55 7.89 -2.22 -3.44
CA ALA A 55 6.60 -1.59 -3.70
C ALA A 55 5.67 -1.69 -2.47
N GLY A 56 5.70 -2.83 -1.77
CA GLY A 56 4.96 -3.08 -0.55
C GLY A 56 5.40 -2.22 0.63
N GLU A 57 6.71 -2.20 0.91
CA GLU A 57 7.30 -1.37 1.96
C GLU A 57 6.99 0.11 1.74
N TYR A 58 7.10 0.59 0.50
CA TYR A 58 6.76 1.96 0.15
C TYR A 58 5.29 2.29 0.42
N ALA A 59 4.36 1.43 0.01
CA ALA A 59 2.95 1.64 0.25
C ALA A 59 2.63 1.62 1.75
N GLU A 60 3.15 0.64 2.48
CA GLU A 60 2.96 0.54 3.93
C GLU A 60 3.45 1.78 4.68
N ASP A 61 4.68 2.19 4.40
CA ASP A 61 5.30 3.37 4.98
C ASP A 61 4.50 4.64 4.64
N LEU A 62 4.01 4.76 3.40
CA LEU A 62 3.16 5.88 3.00
C LEU A 62 1.87 5.93 3.82
N ALA A 63 1.21 4.78 4.05
CA ALA A 63 0.01 4.73 4.90
C ALA A 63 0.31 5.09 6.36
N ALA A 64 1.41 4.57 6.92
CA ALA A 64 1.84 4.85 8.28
C ALA A 64 2.22 6.33 8.47
N THR A 65 2.95 6.91 7.52
CA THR A 65 3.36 8.32 7.48
C THR A 65 2.13 9.24 7.44
N MET A 66 1.15 8.93 6.59
CA MET A 66 -0.09 9.71 6.50
C MET A 66 -0.86 9.69 7.84
N LEU A 67 -1.03 8.50 8.43
CA LEU A 67 -1.67 8.38 9.73
C LEU A 67 -0.90 9.12 10.83
N ALA A 68 0.41 8.95 10.90
CA ALA A 68 1.29 9.60 11.87
C ALA A 68 1.17 11.13 11.83
N THR A 69 1.11 11.70 10.64
CA THR A 69 0.91 13.15 10.43
C THR A 69 -0.41 13.63 11.04
N THR A 70 -1.50 12.88 10.84
CA THR A 70 -2.81 13.24 11.44
C THR A 70 -2.86 13.10 12.97
N LEU A 71 -2.02 12.22 13.53
CA LEU A 71 -1.91 11.99 14.97
C LEU A 71 -0.90 12.90 15.68
N GLY A 72 -0.27 13.83 14.94
CA GLY A 72 0.74 14.76 15.45
C GLY A 72 1.99 14.06 15.96
N ILE A 73 2.42 12.98 15.30
CA ILE A 73 3.68 12.29 15.59
C ILE A 73 4.78 13.01 14.82
N GLU A 74 5.78 13.53 15.53
CA GLU A 74 6.96 14.11 14.89
C GLU A 74 7.91 13.01 14.42
N PHE A 75 8.36 13.09 13.17
CA PHE A 75 9.36 12.20 12.58
C PHE A 75 10.19 12.98 11.55
N ASP A 76 11.43 12.54 11.31
CA ASP A 76 12.23 13.06 10.21
C ASP A 76 11.77 12.43 8.91
N SER A 77 11.28 13.24 7.98
CA SER A 77 10.84 12.78 6.66
C SER A 77 12.01 12.32 5.77
N ASN A 78 13.25 12.65 6.12
CA ASN A 78 14.45 12.23 5.40
C ASN A 78 15.06 10.94 5.96
N ALA A 79 14.58 10.47 7.12
CA ALA A 79 15.03 9.21 7.69
C ALA A 79 14.57 8.03 6.83
N ASP A 80 15.34 6.93 6.89
CA ASP A 80 14.97 5.71 6.19
C ASP A 80 13.69 5.09 6.80
N TRP A 81 13.15 4.08 6.10
CA TRP A 81 11.94 3.43 6.54
C TRP A 81 12.11 2.78 7.93
N ASP A 82 13.20 2.04 8.16
CA ASP A 82 13.42 1.34 9.44
C ASP A 82 13.43 2.29 10.64
N GLU A 83 13.99 3.49 10.48
CA GLU A 83 13.98 4.53 11.51
C GLU A 83 12.57 5.09 11.73
N ARG A 84 11.85 5.43 10.65
CA ARG A 84 10.47 5.94 10.73
C ARG A 84 9.52 4.91 11.33
N GLU A 85 9.63 3.64 10.93
CA GLU A 85 8.83 2.53 11.46
C GLU A 85 8.99 2.38 12.97
N LYS A 86 10.23 2.47 13.46
CA LYS A 86 10.52 2.41 14.90
C LYS A 86 9.85 3.56 15.63
N VAL A 87 9.93 4.80 15.11
CA VAL A 87 9.23 5.95 15.72
C VAL A 87 7.73 5.73 15.78
N TYR A 88 7.13 5.23 14.70
CA TYR A 88 5.70 4.94 14.63
C TYR A 88 5.27 3.87 15.64
N LYS A 89 6.00 2.75 15.70
CA LYS A 89 5.74 1.67 16.67
C LYS A 89 5.98 2.11 18.12
N MET A 90 7.03 2.89 18.38
CA MET A 90 7.35 3.39 19.72
C MET A 90 6.36 4.46 20.22
N SER A 91 5.69 5.17 19.31
CA SER A 91 4.68 6.17 19.69
C SER A 91 3.49 5.57 20.44
N GLY A 92 3.23 4.27 20.26
CA GLY A 92 2.04 3.57 20.77
C GLY A 92 0.71 4.03 20.15
N LYS A 93 0.74 4.97 19.20
CA LYS A 93 -0.44 5.54 18.56
C LYS A 93 -0.89 4.76 17.31
N ILE A 94 0.00 3.98 16.71
CA ILE A 94 -0.28 3.10 15.56
C ILE A 94 -0.20 1.65 16.04
N VAL A 95 -1.30 0.90 15.89
CA VAL A 95 -1.39 -0.51 16.32
C VAL A 95 -0.70 -1.42 15.34
N ARG A 96 -0.96 -1.20 14.06
CA ARG A 96 -0.52 -2.09 13.00
C ARG A 96 -0.47 -1.35 11.66
N SER A 97 0.62 -1.58 10.95
CA SER A 97 0.75 -1.34 9.52
C SER A 97 0.93 -2.69 8.80
N PHE A 98 0.53 -2.75 7.53
CA PHE A 98 0.85 -3.85 6.62
C PHE A 98 0.60 -3.41 5.17
N ASN A 99 1.05 -4.20 4.20
CA ASN A 99 0.70 -4.04 2.80
C ASN A 99 0.16 -5.33 2.16
N ILE A 100 -0.50 -5.16 1.01
CA ILE A 100 -0.83 -6.22 0.06
C ILE A 100 -0.32 -5.78 -1.30
N THR A 101 0.58 -6.57 -1.87
CA THR A 101 1.27 -6.24 -3.12
C THR A 101 1.14 -7.38 -4.11
N GLN A 102 1.05 -7.02 -5.39
CA GLN A 102 1.19 -7.94 -6.50
C GLN A 102 2.13 -7.35 -7.53
N SER A 103 3.17 -8.11 -7.89
CA SER A 103 4.07 -7.82 -8.99
C SER A 103 4.02 -8.88 -10.09
N ALA A 104 4.46 -8.49 -11.30
CA ALA A 104 4.62 -9.39 -12.43
C ALA A 104 5.63 -8.82 -13.43
N GLU A 105 6.31 -9.70 -14.17
CA GLU A 105 7.06 -9.31 -15.36
C GLU A 105 6.11 -9.31 -16.58
N GLY A 106 6.26 -8.30 -17.45
CA GLY A 106 5.56 -8.25 -18.73
C GLY A 106 5.84 -9.50 -19.57
N ASP A 107 4.80 -10.05 -20.20
CA ASP A 107 4.92 -11.29 -20.97
C ASP A 107 5.94 -11.15 -22.11
N ARG A 108 6.77 -12.19 -22.30
CA ARG A 108 7.86 -12.18 -23.28
C ARG A 108 7.40 -12.01 -24.73
N ARG A 109 6.13 -12.31 -25.03
CA ARG A 109 5.53 -12.19 -26.36
C ARG A 109 4.74 -10.87 -26.50
N GLY A 110 4.80 -9.98 -25.51
CA GLY A 110 4.08 -8.71 -25.50
C GLY A 110 2.58 -8.84 -25.23
N ILE A 111 2.14 -9.95 -24.61
CA ILE A 111 0.76 -10.08 -24.12
C ILE A 111 0.56 -9.10 -22.96
N TRP A 112 -0.61 -8.46 -22.91
CA TRP A 112 -0.94 -7.49 -21.87
C TRP A 112 -0.94 -8.14 -20.49
N THR A 113 -0.04 -7.71 -19.61
CA THR A 113 0.04 -8.10 -18.21
C THR A 113 -0.56 -7.00 -17.34
N THR A 114 -1.41 -7.35 -16.38
CA THR A 114 -1.99 -6.41 -15.41
C THR A 114 -1.87 -6.97 -14.01
N VAL A 115 -1.47 -6.11 -13.07
CA VAL A 115 -1.41 -6.39 -11.63
C VAL A 115 -2.38 -5.46 -10.90
N VAL A 116 -3.03 -5.98 -9.87
CA VAL A 116 -4.04 -5.24 -9.09
C VAL A 116 -3.88 -5.60 -7.61
N ALA A 117 -3.94 -4.58 -6.75
CA ALA A 117 -4.12 -4.72 -5.30
C ALA A 117 -5.26 -3.78 -4.86
N ALA A 118 -6.09 -4.22 -3.92
CA ALA A 118 -7.27 -3.45 -3.52
C ALA A 118 -7.66 -3.65 -2.05
N GLY A 119 -8.03 -2.55 -1.40
CA GLY A 119 -8.74 -2.55 -0.12
C GLY A 119 -10.24 -2.39 -0.36
N ILE A 120 -11.02 -3.43 -0.09
CA ILE A 120 -12.49 -3.42 -0.28
C ILE A 120 -13.18 -3.12 1.05
N LEU A 121 -13.95 -2.04 1.11
CA LEU A 121 -14.70 -1.65 2.32
C LEU A 121 -16.08 -2.28 2.30
N LEU A 122 -16.28 -3.29 3.15
CA LEU A 122 -17.53 -4.03 3.28
C LEU A 122 -18.37 -3.50 4.46
N PRO A 123 -19.71 -3.51 4.34
CA PRO A 123 -20.63 -3.19 5.43
C PRO A 123 -20.75 -4.31 6.47
#